data_AF-A0A950AMI7-F1
#
_entry.id   AF-A0A950AMI7-F1
#
_cell.length_a   1.000
_cell.length_b   1.000
_cell.length_c   1.000
_cell.angle_alpha   90.00
_cell.angle_beta   90.00
_cell.angle_gamma   90.00
#
_symmetry.space_group_name_H-M   'P 1'
#
loop_
_entity.id
_entity.type
_entity.pdbx_description
1 polymer ?
#
loop_
_entity_poly.entity_id
_entity_poly.type
_entity_poly.pdbx_seq_one_letter_code
_entity_poly.pdbx_strand_id
1 'polypeptide(L)'
;MRHTTMMGDRRVLIFVDESNVVSAVRTLDRKLDWLKLRDHLVKASQGRELIEMVIYAGLPPRMPEWQTERDKKDKFLHWLR
;
A
#
# COMPACT_ATOMS: atom_id res chain seq x y z
N MET A 1 -14.27 -15.84 -36.52
CA MET A 1 -13.29 -14.84 -36.08
C MET A 1 -13.29 -14.81 -34.57
N ARG A 2 -12.16 -15.11 -33.91
CA ARG A 2 -12.05 -14.99 -32.44
C ARG A 2 -11.93 -13.51 -32.12
N HIS A 3 -12.86 -12.95 -31.36
CA HIS A 3 -12.72 -11.63 -30.76
C HIS A 3 -11.59 -11.73 -29.73
N THR A 4 -10.35 -11.47 -30.17
CA THR A 4 -9.27 -11.12 -29.26
C THR A 4 -9.61 -9.75 -28.71
N THR A 5 -10.34 -9.71 -27.60
CA THR A 5 -10.46 -8.48 -26.82
C THR A 5 -9.06 -8.14 -26.39
N MET A 6 -8.45 -7.17 -27.06
CA MET A 6 -7.29 -6.45 -26.55
C MET A 6 -7.79 -5.77 -25.28
N MET A 7 -7.83 -6.50 -24.15
CA MET A 7 -7.91 -5.89 -22.83
C MET A 7 -6.61 -5.12 -22.70
N GLY A 8 -6.59 -3.88 -23.20
CA GLY A 8 -5.43 -3.02 -23.07
C GLY A 8 -5.06 -2.97 -21.60
N ASP A 9 -3.77 -3.19 -21.31
CA ASP A 9 -3.25 -3.25 -19.96
C ASP A 9 -3.76 -2.02 -19.17
N ARG A 10 -4.70 -2.27 -18.26
CA ARG A 10 -5.27 -1.20 -17.45
C ARG A 10 -4.24 -0.83 -16.42
N ARG A 11 -3.50 0.24 -16.69
CA ARG A 11 -2.51 0.78 -15.77
C ARG A 11 -3.18 1.28 -14.50
N VAL A 12 -2.65 0.89 -13.34
CA VAL A 12 -3.20 1.19 -12.02
C VAL A 12 -2.16 1.90 -11.15
N LEU A 13 -2.59 2.95 -10.48
CA LEU A 13 -1.87 3.63 -9.42
C LEU A 13 -2.65 3.42 -8.11
N ILE A 14 -1.98 2.96 -7.06
CA ILE A 14 -2.62 2.68 -5.76
C ILE A 14 -2.18 3.74 -4.77
N PHE A 15 -3.13 4.43 -4.13
CA PHE A 15 -2.88 5.32 -3.01
C PHE A 15 -3.41 4.70 -1.72
N VAL A 16 -2.58 4.68 -0.69
CA VAL A 16 -2.92 4.06 0.59
C VAL A 16 -2.79 5.06 1.72
N ASP A 17 -3.84 5.19 2.52
CA ASP A 17 -3.75 5.75 3.87
C ASP A 17 -3.28 4.65 4.83
N GLU A 18 -2.02 4.72 5.25
CA GLU A 18 -1.42 3.70 6.13
C GLU A 18 -2.16 3.58 7.45
N SER A 19 -2.52 4.70 8.05
CA SER A 19 -3.11 4.73 9.38
C SER A 19 -4.53 4.17 9.37
N ASN A 20 -5.28 4.44 8.29
CA ASN A 20 -6.58 3.81 8.07
C ASN A 20 -6.47 2.28 7.92
N VAL A 21 -5.60 1.79 7.03
CA VAL A 21 -5.47 0.35 6.78
C VAL A 21 -4.94 -0.40 8.01
N VAL A 22 -3.92 0.13 8.69
CA VAL A 22 -3.35 -0.50 9.89
C VAL A 22 -4.37 -0.53 11.03
N SER A 23 -5.15 0.54 11.21
CA SER A 23 -6.22 0.53 12.23
C SER A 23 -7.29 -0.51 11.94
N ALA A 24 -7.72 -0.68 10.68
CA ALA A 24 -8.67 -1.71 10.26
C ALA A 24 -8.12 -3.13 10.41
N VAL A 25 -6.82 -3.34 10.21
CA VAL A 25 -6.21 -4.67 10.41
C VAL A 25 -6.09 -5.03 11.89
N ARG A 26 -5.84 -4.04 12.75
CA ARG A 26 -5.78 -4.24 14.22
C ARG A 26 -7.12 -4.68 14.80
N THR A 27 -8.24 -4.19 14.30
CA THR A 27 -9.58 -4.63 14.77
C THR A 27 -9.85 -6.11 14.47
N LEU A 28 -9.13 -6.69 13.50
CA LEU A 28 -9.22 -8.10 13.14
C LEU A 28 -8.21 -8.99 13.90
N ASP A 29 -7.39 -8.42 14.79
CA ASP A 29 -6.26 -9.10 15.45
C ASP A 29 -5.32 -9.82 14.47
N ARG A 30 -5.05 -9.18 13.32
CA ARG A 30 -4.19 -9.73 12.27
C ARG A 30 -2.97 -8.85 12.03
N LYS A 31 -1.98 -9.42 11.36
CA LYS A 31 -0.85 -8.68 10.80
C LYS A 31 -1.10 -8.40 9.32
N LEU A 32 -0.71 -7.20 8.88
CA LEU A 32 -0.80 -6.82 7.48
C LEU A 32 0.48 -7.23 6.73
N ASP A 33 0.30 -7.95 5.63
CA ASP A 33 1.33 -8.20 4.64
C ASP A 33 1.10 -7.27 3.45
N TRP A 34 1.91 -6.21 3.37
CA TRP A 34 1.78 -5.16 2.37
C TRP A 34 2.01 -5.65 0.94
N LEU A 35 2.92 -6.62 0.77
CA LEU A 35 3.21 -7.20 -0.55
C LEU A 35 2.03 -8.07 -1.00
N LYS A 36 1.45 -8.88 -0.12
CA LYS A 36 0.23 -9.63 -0.45
C LYS A 36 -0.97 -8.74 -0.71
N LEU A 37 -1.11 -7.62 0.01
CA LEU A 37 -2.16 -6.63 -0.27
C LEU A 37 -1.98 -6.02 -1.66
N ARG A 38 -0.77 -5.54 -1.98
CA ARG A 38 -0.41 -5.03 -3.31
C ARG A 38 -0.72 -6.07 -4.37
N ASP A 39 -0.19 -7.28 -4.20
CA ASP A 39 -0.35 -8.36 -5.17
C ASP A 39 -1.81 -8.76 -5.29
N HIS A 40 -2.63 -8.67 -4.25
CA HIS A 40 -4.08 -8.92 -4.33
C HIS A 40 -4.82 -7.81 -5.10
N LEU A 41 -4.50 -6.54 -4.85
CA LEU A 41 -5.06 -5.39 -5.56
C LEU A 41 -4.64 -5.37 -7.05
N VAL A 42 -3.46 -5.92 -7.34
CA VAL A 42 -2.89 -6.06 -8.68
C VAL A 42 -3.31 -7.37 -9.35
N LYS A 43 -3.58 -8.45 -8.59
CA LYS A 43 -3.83 -9.80 -9.13
C LYS A 43 -5.10 -9.87 -9.98
N ALA A 44 -4.83 -9.76 -11.27
CA ALA A 44 -4.91 -10.86 -12.24
C ALA A 44 -6.27 -11.34 -12.75
N SER A 45 -7.41 -10.93 -12.20
CA SER A 45 -8.69 -11.20 -12.88
C SER A 45 -8.99 -10.21 -14.02
N GLN A 46 -8.18 -9.16 -14.23
CA GLN A 46 -8.56 -8.00 -15.06
C GLN A 46 -7.46 -7.35 -15.92
N GLY A 47 -6.29 -7.97 -16.11
CA GLY A 47 -5.25 -7.43 -17.00
C GLY A 47 -4.78 -6.02 -16.60
N ARG A 48 -4.41 -5.86 -15.32
CA ARG A 48 -3.97 -4.59 -14.74
C ARG A 48 -2.45 -4.56 -14.60
N GLU A 49 -1.83 -3.48 -15.05
CA GLU A 49 -0.39 -3.22 -14.88
C GLU A 49 -0.22 -2.21 -13.73
N LEU A 50 0.54 -2.58 -12.69
CA LEU A 50 0.82 -1.64 -11.60
C LEU A 50 1.85 -0.61 -12.07
N ILE A 51 1.49 0.68 -12.05
CA ILE A 51 2.45 1.78 -12.18
C ILE A 51 3.23 1.91 -10.87
N GLU A 52 2.52 2.16 -9.78
CA GLU A 52 3.11 2.37 -8.45
C GLU A 52 2.06 2.15 -7.34
N MET A 53 2.53 1.84 -6.14
CA MET A 53 1.72 1.87 -4.91
C MET A 53 2.34 2.88 -3.95
N VAL A 54 1.66 4.00 -3.74
CA VAL A 54 2.09 5.10 -2.90
C VAL A 54 1.40 4.98 -1.55
N ILE A 55 2.20 4.83 -0.49
CA ILE A 55 1.71 4.73 0.88
C ILE A 55 1.92 6.07 1.60
N TYR A 56 0.82 6.74 1.95
CA TYR A 56 0.85 7.92 2.79
C TYR A 56 1.03 7.50 4.25
N ALA A 57 2.26 7.64 4.74
CA ALA A 57 2.56 7.51 6.16
C ALA A 57 2.52 8.91 6.80
N GLY A 58 1.52 9.17 7.63
CA GLY A 58 1.46 10.40 8.44
C GLY A 58 2.62 10.40 9.44
N LEU A 59 3.70 11.12 9.13
CA LEU A 59 4.84 11.29 10.03
C LEU A 59 4.48 12.31 11.12
N PRO A 60 4.70 11.98 12.41
CA PRO A 60 4.57 12.95 13.49
C PRO A 60 5.45 14.18 13.26
N PRO A 61 5.13 15.37 13.81
CA PRO A 61 5.94 16.58 13.64
C PRO A 61 7.43 16.36 13.96
N ARG A 62 8.33 17.14 13.34
CA ARG A 62 9.78 17.11 13.65
C ARG A 62 10.07 17.89 14.94
N MET A 63 9.62 17.37 16.07
CA MET A 63 9.82 17.97 17.40
C MET A 63 10.34 16.90 18.37
N PRO A 64 11.16 17.27 19.39
CA PRO A 64 11.78 16.30 20.29
C PRO A 64 10.77 15.37 20.97
N GLU A 65 9.60 15.88 21.36
CA GLU A 65 8.56 15.08 22.02
C GLU A 65 7.94 13.99 21.12
N TRP A 66 8.07 14.10 19.79
CA TRP A 66 7.53 13.15 18.81
C TRP A 66 8.60 12.26 18.17
N GLN A 67 9.86 12.38 18.60
CA GLN A 67 10.98 11.70 17.95
C GLN A 67 10.84 10.17 18.02
N THR A 68 10.32 9.63 19.13
CA THR A 68 10.16 8.18 19.31
C THR A 68 9.10 7.60 18.35
N GLU A 69 7.95 8.27 18.22
CA GLU A 69 6.88 7.91 17.29
C GLU A 69 7.35 8.02 15.85
N ARG A 70 8.14 9.06 15.57
CA ARG A 70 8.71 9.32 14.27
C ARG A 70 9.72 8.24 13.87
N ASP A 71 10.64 7.86 14.76
CA ASP A 71 11.62 6.79 14.52
C ASP A 71 10.95 5.44 14.22
N LYS A 72 9.81 5.14 14.88
CA LYS A 72 9.02 3.94 14.61
C LYS A 72 8.44 3.96 13.19
N LYS A 73 7.90 5.11 12.74
CA LYS A 73 7.37 5.27 11.39
C LYS A 73 8.47 5.34 10.32
N ASP A 74 9.62 5.91 10.63
CA ASP A 74 10.76 5.96 9.69
C ASP A 74 11.29 4.55 9.39
N LYS A 75 11.37 3.66 10.39
CA LYS A 75 11.71 2.23 10.16
C LYS A 75 10.74 1.56 9.19
N PHE A 76 9.45 1.85 9.33
CA PHE A 76 8.42 1.33 8.44
C PHE A 76 8.59 1.85 7.01
N LEU A 77 8.84 3.14 6.83
CA LEU A 77 9.10 3.76 5.52
C LEU A 77 10.33 3.16 4.83
N HIS A 78 11.40 2.90 5.58
CA HIS A 78 12.59 2.26 5.03
C HIS A 78 12.37 0.80 4.63
N TRP A 79 11.53 0.06 5.35
CA TRP A 79 11.20 -1.33 5.03
C TRP A 79 10.37 -1.47 3.74
N LEU A 80 9.61 -0.44 3.36
CA LEU A 80 8.77 -0.43 2.15
C LEU A 80 9.50 -0.07 0.86
N ARG A 81 10.69 0.53 0.94
CA ARG A 81 11.54 0.84 -0.23
C ARG A 81 12.27 -0.40 -0.73
#